data_AF-A0A087VKL4-F1
#
_entry.id   AF-A0A087VKL4-F1
#
_cell.length_a   1.000
_cell.length_b   1.000
_cell.length_c   1.000
_cell.angle_alpha   90.00
_cell.angle_beta   90.00
_cell.angle_gamma   90.00
#
_symmetry.space_group_name_H-M   'P 1'
#
loop_
_entity.id
_entity.type
_entity.pdbx_description
1 polymer ?
#
loop_
_entity_poly.entity_id
_entity_poly.type
_entity_poly.pdbx_seq_one_letter_code
_entity_poly.pdbx_strand_id
1 'polypeptide(L)'
;EQLGSLGALVCDMEAETITASDPGILENLKLCPALTGAQQDALNAVVLSGGTAYGDPLSWDLQTLQNLGPLLLALNQTTLSLVAKAVREAFGRSIAAAYS
;
A
#
# COMPACT_ATOMS: atom_id res chain seq x y z
N GLU A 1 13.57 -10.57 17.07
CA GLU A 1 13.69 -9.10 17.00
C GLU A 1 14.41 -8.57 15.74
N GLN A 2 14.44 -9.31 14.62
CA GLN A 2 15.15 -8.88 13.39
C GLN A 2 14.27 -8.23 12.32
N LEU A 3 12.94 -8.32 12.42
CA LEU A 3 12.04 -7.68 11.44
C LEU A 3 12.02 -6.15 11.60
N GLY A 4 12.20 -5.65 12.82
CA GLY A 4 12.22 -4.21 13.10
C GLY A 4 13.43 -3.47 12.53
N SER A 5 14.59 -4.13 12.40
CA SER A 5 15.80 -3.49 11.86
C SER A 5 15.80 -3.40 10.33
N LEU A 6 15.12 -4.31 9.62
CA LEU A 6 14.90 -4.17 8.17
C LEU A 6 13.79 -3.15 7.86
N GLY A 7 12.77 -3.07 8.71
CA GLY A 7 11.66 -2.13 8.58
C GLY A 7 12.08 -0.66 8.65
N ALA A 8 13.18 -0.32 9.34
CA ALA A 8 13.74 1.03 9.29
C ALA A 8 14.52 1.28 7.98
N LEU A 9 15.27 0.28 7.51
CA LEU A 9 16.09 0.38 6.29
C LEU A 9 15.24 0.50 5.01
N VAL A 10 14.07 -0.13 4.97
CA VAL A 10 13.16 -0.02 3.81
C VAL A 10 12.66 1.41 3.62
N CYS A 11 12.57 2.20 4.69
CA CYS A 11 12.11 3.58 4.63
C CYS A 11 13.16 4.53 4.04
N ASP A 12 14.42 4.10 4.00
CA ASP A 12 15.51 4.83 3.36
C ASP A 12 15.80 4.32 1.93
N MET A 13 15.08 3.29 1.45
CA MET A 13 15.28 2.77 0.10
C MET A 13 14.87 3.77 -0.98
N GLU A 14 15.70 3.87 -2.02
CA GLU A 14 15.38 4.62 -3.22
C GLU A 14 14.22 3.96 -3.99
N ALA A 15 13.44 4.78 -4.68
CA ALA A 15 12.27 4.35 -5.45
C ALA A 15 12.58 3.25 -6.48
N GLU A 16 13.74 3.32 -7.14
CA GLU A 16 14.19 2.31 -8.10
C GLU A 16 14.45 0.95 -7.41
N THR A 17 15.04 0.98 -6.21
CA THR A 17 15.27 -0.24 -5.41
C THR A 17 13.94 -0.87 -4.98
N ILE A 18 12.97 -0.07 -4.56
CA ILE A 18 11.63 -0.57 -4.20
C ILE A 18 10.96 -1.24 -5.40
N THR A 19 11.03 -0.60 -6.57
CA THR A 19 10.38 -1.11 -7.79
C THR A 19 10.99 -2.41 -8.29
N ALA A 20 12.31 -2.57 -8.13
CA ALA A 20 13.05 -3.78 -8.52
C ALA A 20 13.02 -4.91 -7.47
N SER A 21 12.50 -4.64 -6.27
CA SER A 21 12.44 -5.62 -5.18
C SER A 21 11.35 -6.66 -5.39
N ASP A 22 11.43 -7.75 -4.62
CA ASP A 22 10.33 -8.71 -4.52
C ASP A 22 9.04 -7.99 -4.07
N PRO A 23 7.86 -8.29 -4.66
CA PRO A 23 6.60 -7.61 -4.30
C PRO A 23 6.21 -7.70 -2.82
N GLY A 24 6.76 -8.66 -2.06
CA GLY A 24 6.63 -8.73 -0.61
C GLY A 24 7.23 -7.53 0.14
N ILE A 25 8.03 -6.67 -0.53
CA ILE A 25 8.59 -5.44 0.04
C ILE A 25 7.52 -4.49 0.57
N LEU A 26 6.30 -4.55 0.03
CA LEU A 26 5.18 -3.72 0.48
C LEU A 26 4.84 -3.98 1.95
N GLU A 27 4.97 -5.22 2.44
CA GLU A 27 4.73 -5.51 3.86
C GLU A 27 5.71 -4.79 4.79
N ASN A 28 6.95 -4.59 4.32
CA ASN A 28 7.94 -3.83 5.07
C ASN A 28 7.68 -2.33 4.99
N LEU A 29 7.21 -1.81 3.85
CA LEU A 29 6.85 -0.39 3.69
C LEU A 29 5.73 0.06 4.64
N LYS A 30 4.87 -0.85 5.11
CA LYS A 30 3.86 -0.55 6.15
C LYS A 30 4.48 -0.06 7.46
N LEU A 31 5.72 -0.44 7.74
CA LEU A 31 6.44 -0.09 8.95
C LEU A 31 7.00 1.33 8.90
N CYS A 32 7.00 1.97 7.73
CA CYS A 32 7.52 3.32 7.58
C CYS A 32 6.58 4.37 8.18
N PRO A 33 7.09 5.25 9.07
CA PRO A 33 6.30 6.35 9.61
C PRO A 33 5.77 7.29 8.53
N ALA A 34 6.56 7.46 7.45
CA ALA A 34 6.18 8.21 6.26
C ALA A 34 6.95 7.68 5.05
N LEU A 35 6.33 7.79 3.87
CA LEU A 35 6.97 7.52 2.58
C LEU A 35 7.21 8.85 1.84
N THR A 36 8.39 9.00 1.25
CA THR A 36 8.67 10.13 0.35
C THR A 36 7.81 10.05 -0.91
N GLY A 37 7.64 11.17 -1.63
CA GLY A 37 6.87 11.17 -2.89
C GLY A 37 7.36 10.12 -3.90
N ALA A 38 8.69 9.99 -4.05
CA ALA A 38 9.28 8.99 -4.94
C ALA A 38 8.98 7.55 -4.49
N GLN A 39 8.97 7.27 -3.19
CA GLN A 39 8.59 5.96 -2.67
C GLN A 39 7.10 5.67 -2.83
N GLN A 40 6.23 6.68 -2.73
CA GLN A 40 4.81 6.55 -3.04
C GLN A 40 4.60 6.24 -4.53
N ASP A 41 5.35 6.88 -5.44
CA ASP A 41 5.29 6.57 -6.87
C ASP A 41 5.74 5.13 -7.14
N ALA A 42 6.83 4.69 -6.51
CA ALA A 42 7.29 3.30 -6.60
C ALA A 42 6.25 2.30 -6.06
N LEU A 43 5.66 2.57 -4.89
CA LEU A 43 4.55 1.78 -4.34
C LEU A 43 3.41 1.64 -5.36
N ASN A 44 2.98 2.76 -5.97
CA ASN A 44 1.91 2.75 -6.97
C ASN A 44 2.29 1.93 -8.21
N ALA A 45 3.53 2.03 -8.69
CA ALA A 45 4.02 1.21 -9.80
C ALA A 45 4.00 -0.29 -9.46
N VAL A 46 4.45 -0.66 -8.26
CA VAL A 46 4.48 -2.06 -7.80
C VAL A 46 3.07 -2.64 -7.68
N VAL A 47 2.11 -1.94 -7.07
CA VAL A 47 0.73 -2.46 -6.97
C VAL A 47 0.04 -2.56 -8.33
N LEU A 48 0.30 -1.63 -9.25
CA LEU A 48 -0.25 -1.66 -10.61
C LEU A 48 0.32 -2.79 -11.47
N SER A 49 1.51 -3.33 -11.14
CA SER A 49 2.06 -4.50 -11.82
C SER A 49 1.21 -5.77 -11.62
N GLY A 50 0.33 -5.79 -10.60
CA GLY A 50 -0.53 -6.92 -10.26
C GLY A 50 0.19 -8.12 -9.62
N GLY A 51 1.53 -8.10 -9.53
CA GLY A 51 2.34 -9.20 -8.98
C GLY A 51 2.45 -9.23 -7.44
N THR A 52 1.70 -8.37 -6.75
CA THR A 52 1.71 -8.30 -5.28
C THR A 52 0.76 -9.32 -4.65
N ALA A 53 0.91 -9.56 -3.34
CA ALA A 53 -0.03 -10.39 -2.59
C ALA A 53 -1.48 -9.84 -2.58
N TYR A 54 -1.68 -8.57 -2.98
CA TYR A 54 -2.99 -7.94 -3.08
C TYR A 54 -3.67 -8.17 -4.44
N GLY A 55 -2.92 -8.64 -5.44
CA GLY A 55 -3.42 -8.79 -6.81
C GLY A 55 -3.73 -7.45 -7.49
N ASP A 56 -4.50 -7.52 -8.57
CA ASP A 56 -4.89 -6.35 -9.39
C ASP A 56 -5.87 -5.44 -8.63
N PRO A 57 -5.63 -4.11 -8.57
CA PRO A 57 -6.55 -3.14 -7.96
C PRO A 57 -8.02 -3.22 -8.41
N LEU A 58 -8.29 -3.68 -9.64
CA LEU A 58 -9.66 -3.90 -10.15
C LEU A 58 -10.40 -5.03 -9.40
N SER A 59 -9.65 -5.93 -8.75
CA SER A 59 -10.16 -7.06 -7.98
C SER A 59 -10.20 -6.83 -6.47
N TRP A 60 -9.70 -5.69 -5.98
CA TRP A 60 -9.62 -5.42 -4.55
C TRP A 60 -10.98 -5.30 -3.89
N ASP A 61 -11.13 -5.99 -2.76
CA ASP A 61 -12.30 -5.93 -1.90
C ASP A 61 -11.99 -5.17 -0.60
N LEU A 62 -12.98 -5.17 0.32
CA LEU A 62 -12.84 -4.49 1.61
C LEU A 62 -11.69 -5.09 2.44
N GLN A 63 -11.50 -6.41 2.40
CA GLN A 63 -10.44 -7.11 3.12
C GLN A 63 -9.07 -6.68 2.58
N THR A 64 -8.92 -6.56 1.26
CA THR A 64 -7.68 -6.07 0.64
C THR A 64 -7.35 -4.64 1.10
N LEU A 65 -8.33 -3.73 1.13
CA LEU A 65 -8.09 -2.36 1.62
C LEU A 65 -7.71 -2.33 3.10
N GLN A 66 -8.29 -3.21 3.93
CA GLN A 66 -7.91 -3.36 5.34
C GLN A 66 -6.50 -3.92 5.49
N ASN A 67 -6.14 -4.92 4.68
CA ASN A 67 -4.83 -5.56 4.71
C ASN A 67 -3.72 -4.62 4.22
N LEU A 68 -3.99 -3.72 3.27
CA LEU A 68 -3.06 -2.67 2.83
C LEU A 68 -2.65 -1.75 4.00
N GLY A 69 -3.57 -1.50 4.95
CA GLY A 69 -3.29 -0.73 6.15
C GLY A 69 -2.77 0.69 5.82
N PRO A 70 -1.68 1.15 6.43
CA PRO A 70 -1.15 2.51 6.22
C PRO A 70 -0.81 2.84 4.77
N LEU A 71 -0.45 1.83 3.95
CA LEU A 71 -0.10 2.04 2.54
C LEU A 71 -1.26 2.59 1.71
N LEU A 72 -2.50 2.39 2.15
CA LEU A 72 -3.67 2.94 1.47
C LEU A 72 -3.58 4.46 1.33
N LEU A 73 -2.97 5.15 2.30
CA LEU A 73 -2.79 6.60 2.30
C LEU A 73 -1.72 7.08 1.30
N ALA A 74 -0.86 6.18 0.84
CA ALA A 74 0.19 6.46 -0.14
C ALA A 74 -0.24 6.14 -1.59
N LEU A 75 -1.47 5.65 -1.79
CA LEU A 75 -1.99 5.41 -3.14
C LEU A 75 -2.43 6.72 -3.80
N ASN A 76 -2.06 6.87 -5.07
CA ASN A 76 -2.49 8.01 -5.87
C ASN A 76 -3.91 7.81 -6.45
N GLN A 77 -4.47 8.88 -7.03
CA GLN A 77 -5.82 8.84 -7.58
C GLN A 77 -5.98 7.85 -8.74
N THR A 78 -4.94 7.64 -9.55
CA THR A 78 -4.96 6.66 -10.64
C THR A 78 -5.23 5.26 -10.08
N THR A 79 -4.44 4.82 -9.11
CA THR A 79 -4.60 3.50 -8.47
C THR A 79 -5.94 3.39 -7.72
N LEU A 80 -6.30 4.40 -6.92
CA LEU A 80 -7.56 4.39 -6.16
C LEU A 80 -8.79 4.38 -7.08
N SER A 81 -8.70 4.96 -8.28
CA SER A 81 -9.82 4.99 -9.23
C SER A 81 -10.16 3.61 -9.81
N LEU A 82 -9.18 2.69 -9.85
CA LEU A 82 -9.39 1.30 -10.27
C LEU A 82 -10.21 0.50 -9.25
N VAL A 83 -10.08 0.84 -7.96
CA VAL A 83 -10.85 0.19 -6.90
C VAL A 83 -12.32 0.58 -7.00
N ALA A 84 -13.18 -0.43 -7.03
CA ALA A 84 -14.62 -0.26 -7.13
C ALA A 84 -15.13 0.78 -6.11
N LYS A 85 -15.94 1.74 -6.60
CA LYS A 85 -16.44 2.85 -5.77
C LYS A 85 -17.14 2.36 -4.49
N ALA A 86 -17.96 1.31 -4.60
CA ALA A 86 -18.66 0.73 -3.47
C ALA A 86 -17.71 0.19 -2.38
N VAL A 87 -16.55 -0.36 -2.77
CA VAL A 87 -15.52 -0.86 -1.84
C VAL A 87 -14.86 0.30 -1.12
N ARG A 88 -14.48 1.36 -1.84
CA ARG A 88 -13.90 2.58 -1.24
C ARG A 88 -14.86 3.24 -0.24
N GLU A 89 -16.14 3.34 -0.60
CA GLU A 89 -17.18 3.87 0.29
C GLU A 89 -17.41 2.97 1.51
N ALA A 90 -17.40 1.64 1.34
CA ALA A 90 -17.54 0.69 2.44
C ALA A 90 -16.37 0.79 3.42
N PHE A 91 -15.15 0.92 2.90
CA PHE A 91 -13.97 1.15 3.73
C PHE A 91 -14.08 2.46 4.51
N GLY A 92 -14.45 3.57 3.85
CA GLY A 92 -14.67 4.85 4.53
C GLY A 92 -15.70 4.77 5.67
N ARG A 93 -16.81 4.04 5.47
CA ARG A 93 -17.81 3.78 6.53
C ARG A 93 -17.22 2.96 7.68
N SER A 94 -16.40 1.95 7.39
CA SER A 94 -15.76 1.14 8.44
C SER A 94 -14.83 1.96 9.34
N ILE A 95 -14.10 2.91 8.75
CA ILE A 95 -13.27 3.85 9.51
C ILE A 95 -14.14 4.78 10.35
N ALA A 96 -15.17 5.41 9.77
CA ALA A 96 -16.06 6.31 10.51
C ALA A 96 -16.71 5.62 11.72
N ALA A 97 -17.12 4.35 11.58
CA ALA A 97 -17.69 3.56 12.66
C ALA A 97 -16.68 3.16 13.75
N ALA A 98 -15.38 3.07 13.43
CA ALA A 98 -14.34 2.73 14.41
C ALA A 98 -13.98 3.91 15.33
N TYR A 99 -14.31 5.15 14.92
CA TYR A 99 -14.00 6.38 15.65
C TYR A 99 -15.25 7.14 16.14
N SER A 100 -16.45 6.55 15.97
CA SER A 100 -17.72 7.06 16.51
C SER A 100 -17.98 6.55 17.92
#